data_AF-A0A1G2CTJ5-F1
#
_entry.id   AF-A0A1G2CTJ5-F1
#
_cell.length_a   1.000
_cell.length_b   1.000
_cell.length_c   1.000
_cell.angle_alpha   90.00
_cell.angle_beta   90.00
_cell.angle_gamma   90.00
#
_symmetry.space_group_name_H-M   'P 1'
#
loop_
_entity.id
_entity.type
_entity.pdbx_description
1 polymer ?
#
loop_
_entity_poly.entity_id
_entity_poly.type
_entity_poly.pdbx_seq_one_letter_code
_entity_poly.pdbx_strand_id
1 'polypeptide(L)'
;MNDKSIIGGVIIIILAVGGILFATSKGGDSGSSTVTTPGGEVVLGDAPKGALELAQCLSAKGATFYGAFWCSHCRTQKALFGTAASALPYVECSTPDGNNQTPACKDKKIISYPTWVFEGGDELTGEQSFTVLANKTGCIDPTLGETKVSGTEATATTQLPK
;
A
#
# COMPACT_ATOMS: atom_id res chain seq x y z
N MET A 1 55.40 -8.15 7.12
CA MET A 1 55.13 -7.34 8.33
C MET A 1 56.21 -6.26 8.35
N ASN A 2 56.11 -5.31 7.41
CA ASN A 2 57.06 -4.24 7.09
C ASN A 2 56.29 -3.29 6.14
N ASP A 3 56.30 -1.97 6.20
CA ASP A 3 56.92 -1.02 7.12
C ASP A 3 56.09 0.28 7.09
N LYS A 4 56.17 1.04 8.17
CA LYS A 4 55.39 2.24 8.47
C LYS A 4 55.89 3.47 7.69
N SER A 5 54.94 4.41 7.53
CA SER A 5 55.15 5.86 7.39
C SER A 5 55.55 6.39 6.03
N ILE A 6 54.58 6.96 5.31
CA ILE A 6 54.80 8.14 4.46
C ILE A 6 53.63 9.13 4.65
N ILE A 7 53.91 10.21 5.40
CA ILE A 7 53.64 11.62 5.06
C ILE A 7 52.15 11.95 4.74
N GLY A 8 51.42 12.67 5.59
CA GLY A 8 51.68 14.08 5.87
C GLY A 8 50.96 14.94 4.81
N GLY A 9 49.77 15.42 5.18
CA GLY A 9 48.93 16.43 4.52
C GLY A 9 49.31 16.95 3.13
N VAL A 10 48.41 16.74 2.18
CA VAL A 10 48.18 17.70 1.09
C VAL A 10 46.69 17.97 1.02
N ILE A 11 46.32 19.11 1.64
CA ILE A 11 45.10 19.84 1.37
C ILE A 11 45.11 20.20 -0.12
N ILE A 12 44.21 19.62 -0.91
CA ILE A 12 43.83 20.20 -2.20
C ILE A 12 42.38 20.68 -2.07
N ILE A 13 42.27 21.95 -1.71
CA ILE A 13 41.07 22.77 -1.92
C ILE A 13 40.93 22.93 -3.43
N ILE A 14 40.08 22.13 -4.06
CA ILE A 14 39.60 22.45 -5.42
C ILE A 14 38.33 23.28 -5.26
N LEU A 15 38.50 24.59 -5.11
CA LEU A 15 37.47 25.56 -5.46
C LEU A 15 37.46 25.68 -6.99
N ALA A 16 36.64 24.86 -7.65
CA ALA A 16 36.28 25.08 -9.05
C ALA A 16 34.81 25.50 -9.10
N VAL A 17 34.63 26.82 -9.17
CA VAL A 17 33.42 27.48 -9.66
C VAL A 17 33.15 26.94 -11.07
N GLY A 18 31.98 26.32 -11.25
CA GLY A 18 31.60 25.72 -12.53
C GLY A 18 30.13 25.39 -12.54
N GLY A 19 29.30 26.43 -12.68
CA GLY A 19 27.88 26.27 -12.94
C GLY A 19 27.67 25.47 -14.23
N ILE A 20 27.12 24.27 -14.09
CA ILE A 20 26.49 23.55 -15.18
C ILE A 20 24.98 23.70 -14.95
N LEU A 21 24.38 24.49 -15.83
CA LEU A 21 22.94 24.57 -16.06
C LEU A 21 22.43 23.17 -16.40
N PHE A 22 21.85 22.46 -15.43
CA PHE A 22 21.06 21.28 -15.73
C PHE A 22 19.71 21.75 -16.30
N ALA A 23 19.56 21.55 -17.61
CA ALA A 23 18.32 21.68 -18.33
C ALA A 23 17.22 20.87 -17.61
N THR A 24 16.12 21.53 -17.30
CA THR A 24 14.93 20.93 -16.72
C THR A 24 14.28 19.97 -17.73
N SER A 25 14.52 18.67 -17.57
CA SER A 25 13.71 17.67 -18.25
C SER A 25 12.29 17.72 -17.68
N LYS A 26 11.37 18.33 -18.43
CA LYS A 26 9.93 18.10 -18.34
C LYS A 26 9.66 16.60 -18.26
N GLY A 27 8.89 16.17 -17.25
CA GLY A 27 8.36 14.81 -17.19
C GLY A 27 7.28 14.68 -16.12
N GLY A 28 6.03 14.47 -16.56
CA GLY A 28 4.97 13.89 -15.75
C GLY A 28 3.98 14.88 -15.13
N ASP A 29 3.16 15.53 -15.96
CA ASP A 29 1.84 15.98 -15.50
C ASP A 29 1.01 14.72 -15.19
N SER A 30 1.00 14.34 -13.91
CA SER A 30 0.06 13.36 -13.40
C SER A 30 -1.30 14.04 -13.37
N GLY A 31 -2.09 13.83 -14.43
CA GLY A 31 -3.48 14.25 -14.49
C GLY A 31 -4.26 13.63 -13.33
N SER A 32 -4.35 14.37 -12.22
CA SER A 32 -5.33 14.14 -11.17
C SER A 32 -6.66 14.69 -11.69
N SER A 33 -7.52 13.80 -12.17
CA SER A 33 -8.90 14.16 -12.51
C SER A 33 -9.65 14.52 -11.23
N THR A 34 -9.58 15.79 -10.82
CA THR A 34 -10.49 16.34 -9.81
C THR A 34 -11.86 16.53 -10.46
N VAL A 35 -12.78 15.62 -10.19
CA VAL A 35 -14.20 15.82 -10.51
C VAL A 35 -14.76 16.76 -9.46
N THR A 36 -14.80 18.05 -9.79
CA THR A 36 -15.39 19.09 -8.94
C THR A 36 -16.91 19.10 -9.13
N THR A 37 -17.64 18.51 -8.18
CA THR A 37 -19.10 18.70 -8.07
C THR A 37 -19.40 20.08 -7.47
N PRO A 38 -20.44 20.81 -7.92
CA PRO A 38 -20.88 22.04 -7.26
C PRO A 38 -21.36 21.71 -5.83
N GLY A 39 -20.53 22.01 -4.83
CA GLY A 39 -20.77 21.63 -3.43
C GLY A 39 -19.51 21.44 -2.58
N GLY A 40 -18.31 21.42 -3.17
CA GLY A 40 -17.06 21.61 -2.41
C GLY A 40 -16.70 20.48 -1.43
N GLU A 41 -16.93 19.22 -1.79
CA GLU A 41 -16.26 18.08 -1.17
C GLU A 41 -15.26 17.49 -2.16
N VAL A 42 -13.98 17.53 -1.80
CA VAL A 42 -12.89 16.93 -2.57
C VAL A 42 -12.92 15.41 -2.37
N VAL A 43 -13.70 14.69 -3.19
CA VAL A 43 -13.80 13.22 -3.13
C VAL A 43 -12.56 12.62 -3.81
N LEU A 44 -11.50 12.42 -3.02
CA LEU A 44 -10.24 11.81 -3.44
C LEU A 44 -10.29 10.30 -3.17
N GLY A 45 -10.69 9.50 -4.15
CA GLY A 45 -10.39 8.06 -4.17
C GLY A 45 -10.82 7.28 -2.91
N ASP A 46 -12.02 7.58 -2.42
CA ASP A 46 -12.52 7.10 -1.14
C ASP A 46 -12.76 5.59 -1.13
N ALA A 47 -12.08 4.90 -0.23
CA ALA A 47 -12.38 3.51 0.13
C ALA A 47 -13.79 3.42 0.74
N PRO A 48 -14.37 2.20 0.83
CA PRO A 48 -15.67 2.02 1.49
C PRO A 48 -15.71 2.65 2.87
N LYS A 49 -16.89 3.13 3.26
CA LYS A 49 -17.14 3.56 4.64
C LYS A 49 -16.81 2.38 5.57
N GLY A 50 -15.99 2.60 6.58
CA GLY A 50 -15.50 1.53 7.46
C GLY A 50 -14.07 1.05 7.15
N ALA A 51 -13.43 1.49 6.06
CA ALA A 51 -12.08 1.05 5.71
C ALA A 51 -11.03 1.48 6.76
N LEU A 52 -11.19 2.66 7.36
CA LEU A 52 -10.32 3.15 8.44
C LEU A 52 -10.51 2.31 9.70
N GLU A 53 -11.75 2.03 10.06
CA GLU A 53 -12.12 1.21 11.22
C GLU A 53 -11.59 -0.21 11.08
N LEU A 54 -11.69 -0.81 9.88
CA LEU A 54 -11.07 -2.10 9.60
C LEU A 54 -9.55 -2.03 9.72
N ALA A 55 -8.88 -1.04 9.13
CA ALA A 55 -7.42 -0.90 9.20
C ALA A 55 -6.91 -0.81 10.66
N GLN A 56 -7.58 0.00 11.48
CA GLN A 56 -7.27 0.13 12.91
C GLN A 56 -7.55 -1.16 13.67
N CYS A 57 -8.67 -1.82 13.39
CA CYS A 57 -9.03 -3.08 14.02
C CYS A 57 -8.02 -4.19 13.68
N LEU A 58 -7.55 -4.29 12.43
CA LEU A 58 -6.51 -5.24 12.02
C LEU A 58 -5.24 -5.06 12.87
N SER A 59 -4.79 -3.82 13.05
CA SER A 59 -3.65 -3.50 13.92
C SER A 59 -3.91 -3.92 15.38
N ALA A 60 -5.08 -3.58 15.92
CA ALA A 60 -5.46 -3.93 17.29
C ALA A 60 -5.59 -5.45 17.52
N LYS A 61 -5.89 -6.22 16.47
CA LYS A 61 -5.97 -7.69 16.48
C LYS A 61 -4.66 -8.38 16.12
N GLY A 62 -3.55 -7.64 16.07
CA GLY A 62 -2.23 -8.20 15.82
C GLY A 62 -1.99 -8.69 14.39
N ALA A 63 -2.86 -8.35 13.43
CA ALA A 63 -2.58 -8.62 12.03
C ALA A 63 -1.46 -7.69 11.54
N THR A 64 -0.53 -8.23 10.74
CA THR A 64 0.58 -7.48 10.16
C THR A 64 0.63 -7.72 8.66
N PHE A 65 0.69 -6.63 7.89
CA PHE A 65 0.79 -6.64 6.44
C PHE A 65 2.25 -6.42 6.01
N TYR A 66 2.92 -7.48 5.60
CA TYR A 66 4.26 -7.44 5.04
C TYR A 66 4.22 -7.23 3.52
N GLY A 67 4.97 -6.26 3.02
CA GLY A 67 5.06 -6.01 1.59
C GLY A 67 6.24 -5.14 1.20
N ALA A 68 6.31 -4.77 -0.08
CA ALA A 68 7.33 -3.88 -0.60
C ALA A 68 6.72 -2.67 -1.32
N PHE A 69 7.36 -1.50 -1.23
CA PHE A 69 6.85 -0.28 -1.87
C PHE A 69 6.71 -0.38 -3.40
N TRP A 70 7.57 -1.16 -4.05
CA TRP A 70 7.57 -1.38 -5.50
C TRP A 70 6.62 -2.50 -5.96
N CYS A 71 6.11 -3.31 -5.03
CA CYS A 71 5.29 -4.48 -5.34
C CYS A 71 3.90 -4.08 -5.84
N SER A 72 3.52 -4.54 -7.05
CA SER A 72 2.21 -4.24 -7.68
C SER A 72 1.05 -4.69 -6.80
N HIS A 73 1.08 -5.94 -6.34
CA HIS A 73 0.03 -6.51 -5.49
C HIS A 73 -0.10 -5.80 -4.14
N CYS A 74 1.02 -5.30 -3.60
CA CYS A 74 1.04 -4.53 -2.37
C CYS A 74 0.38 -3.16 -2.56
N ARG A 75 0.58 -2.54 -3.73
CA ARG A 75 -0.12 -1.31 -4.10
C ARG A 75 -1.62 -1.55 -4.30
N THR A 76 -2.01 -2.65 -4.94
CA THR A 76 -3.43 -3.04 -5.07
C THR A 76 -4.08 -3.23 -3.70
N GLN A 77 -3.43 -3.98 -2.80
CA GLN A 77 -3.93 -4.18 -1.44
C GLN A 77 -4.13 -2.85 -0.70
N LYS A 78 -3.17 -1.92 -0.81
CA LYS A 78 -3.27 -0.57 -0.21
C LYS A 78 -4.38 0.25 -0.87
N ALA A 79 -4.55 0.14 -2.19
CA ALA A 79 -5.57 0.87 -2.93
C ALA A 79 -6.99 0.50 -2.48
N LEU A 80 -7.24 -0.74 -2.06
CA LEU A 80 -8.53 -1.13 -1.45
C LEU A 80 -8.88 -0.23 -0.26
N PHE A 81 -7.90 0.14 0.56
CA PHE A 81 -8.07 0.98 1.73
C PHE A 81 -7.99 2.49 1.43
N GLY A 82 -7.66 2.91 0.20
CA GLY A 82 -7.59 4.33 -0.16
C GLY A 82 -6.75 5.14 0.82
N THR A 83 -7.29 6.25 1.32
CA THR A 83 -6.63 7.12 2.33
C THR A 83 -6.38 6.40 3.67
N ALA A 84 -7.24 5.43 4.03
CA ALA A 84 -7.09 4.61 5.23
C ALA A 84 -5.90 3.64 5.17
N ALA A 85 -5.26 3.47 4.00
CA ALA A 85 -4.04 2.65 3.88
C ALA A 85 -2.91 3.12 4.81
N SER A 86 -2.91 4.40 5.20
CA SER A 86 -1.97 4.98 6.16
C SER A 86 -2.11 4.40 7.59
N ALA A 87 -3.27 3.85 7.92
CA ALA A 87 -3.55 3.22 9.21
C ALA A 87 -3.29 1.70 9.22
N LEU A 88 -2.93 1.11 8.08
CA LEU A 88 -2.64 -0.33 8.00
C LEU A 88 -1.41 -0.68 8.84
N PRO A 89 -1.41 -1.86 9.49
CA PRO A 89 -0.24 -2.40 10.20
C PRO A 89 0.81 -2.92 9.20
N TYR A 90 1.37 -2.02 8.37
CA TYR A 90 2.28 -2.34 7.28
C TYR A 90 3.74 -2.39 7.73
N VAL A 91 4.47 -3.41 7.29
CA VAL A 91 5.93 -3.52 7.43
C VAL A 91 6.58 -3.52 6.05
N GLU A 92 7.50 -2.57 5.84
CA GLU A 92 8.31 -2.50 4.63
C GLU A 92 9.39 -3.57 4.63
N CYS A 93 9.32 -4.46 3.66
CA CYS A 93 10.22 -5.58 3.51
C CYS A 93 11.35 -5.31 2.53
N SER A 94 11.29 -4.29 1.68
CA SER A 94 12.37 -3.97 0.75
C SER A 94 13.37 -2.98 1.35
N THR A 95 14.65 -3.18 1.09
CA THR A 95 15.64 -2.11 1.22
C THR A 95 15.33 -0.97 0.24
N PRO A 96 15.79 0.27 0.51
CA PRO A 96 15.48 1.43 -0.33
C PRO A 96 15.90 1.28 -1.81
N ASP A 97 16.94 0.49 -2.06
CA ASP A 97 17.45 0.20 -3.41
C ASP A 97 16.65 -0.90 -4.15
N GLY A 98 15.69 -1.55 -3.49
CA GLY A 98 14.84 -2.58 -4.09
C GLY A 98 15.46 -3.99 -4.16
N ASN A 99 16.73 -4.15 -3.80
CA ASN A 99 17.48 -5.37 -4.13
C ASN A 99 17.55 -6.41 -3.00
N ASN A 100 17.17 -6.04 -1.78
CA ASN A 100 17.27 -6.91 -0.61
C ASN A 100 16.03 -6.83 0.27
N GLN A 101 15.87 -7.87 1.11
CA GLN A 101 14.84 -7.88 2.14
C GLN A 101 15.36 -7.35 3.49
N THR A 102 14.55 -6.58 4.21
CA THR A 102 14.85 -6.05 5.55
C THR A 102 14.93 -7.17 6.59
N PRO A 103 15.71 -7.00 7.68
CA PRO A 103 15.77 -8.00 8.76
C PRO A 103 14.40 -8.34 9.35
N ALA A 104 13.52 -7.34 9.51
CA ALA A 104 12.17 -7.52 10.05
C ALA A 104 11.34 -8.59 9.28
N CYS A 105 11.53 -8.68 7.96
CA CYS A 105 10.82 -9.66 7.14
C CYS A 105 11.59 -10.99 7.00
N LYS A 106 12.93 -10.95 7.02
CA LYS A 106 13.78 -12.16 7.03
C LYS A 106 13.57 -12.98 8.29
N ASP A 107 13.54 -12.32 9.45
CA ASP A 107 13.37 -12.97 10.76
C ASP A 107 11.97 -13.59 10.88
N LYS A 108 10.98 -12.97 10.22
CA LYS A 108 9.61 -13.47 10.08
C LYS A 108 9.44 -14.46 8.93
N LYS A 109 10.51 -14.79 8.19
CA LYS A 109 10.52 -15.74 7.07
C LYS A 109 9.50 -15.43 5.97
N ILE A 110 9.27 -14.14 5.69
CA ILE A 110 8.36 -13.72 4.63
C ILE A 110 8.96 -14.06 3.27
N ILE A 111 8.33 -14.99 2.55
CA ILE A 111 8.84 -15.49 1.25
C ILE A 111 8.26 -14.78 0.04
N SER A 112 7.09 -14.14 0.17
CA SER A 112 6.37 -13.49 -0.93
C SER A 112 5.64 -12.24 -0.45
N TYR A 113 5.30 -11.34 -1.38
CA TYR A 113 4.55 -10.13 -1.09
C TYR A 113 3.26 -10.04 -1.92
N PRO A 114 2.18 -9.48 -1.37
CA PRO A 114 1.99 -9.18 0.06
C PRO A 114 1.85 -10.49 0.88
N THR A 115 2.13 -10.43 2.18
CA THR A 115 1.80 -11.50 3.13
C THR A 115 1.18 -10.87 4.38
N TRP A 116 0.05 -11.43 4.81
CA TRP A 116 -0.60 -11.10 6.07
C TRP A 116 -0.26 -12.17 7.10
N VAL A 117 0.23 -11.74 8.26
CA VAL A 117 0.45 -12.62 9.42
C VAL A 117 -0.51 -12.19 10.52
N PHE A 118 -1.27 -13.12 11.08
CA PHE A 118 -2.27 -12.86 12.10
C PHE A 118 -1.80 -13.26 13.49
N GLU A 119 -2.52 -12.83 14.53
CA GLU A 119 -2.32 -13.32 15.89
C GLU A 119 -2.41 -14.86 15.90
N GLY A 120 -1.45 -15.51 16.57
CA GLY A 120 -1.32 -16.98 16.54
C GLY A 120 -0.42 -17.53 15.43
N GLY A 121 0.00 -16.70 14.45
CA GLY A 121 0.99 -17.06 13.43
C GLY A 121 0.41 -17.64 12.14
N ASP A 122 -0.92 -17.64 11.99
CA ASP A 122 -1.56 -17.92 10.70
C ASP A 122 -1.11 -16.92 9.63
N GLU A 123 -0.91 -17.39 8.39
CA GLU A 123 -0.49 -16.54 7.28
C GLU A 123 -1.46 -16.63 6.09
N LEU A 124 -1.64 -15.52 5.38
CA LEU A 124 -2.28 -15.45 4.07
C LEU A 124 -1.39 -14.67 3.09
N THR A 125 -1.01 -15.33 2.00
CA THR A 125 -0.20 -14.71 0.93
C THR A 125 -1.08 -14.13 -0.17
N GLY A 126 -0.61 -13.07 -0.82
CA GLY A 126 -1.33 -12.40 -1.90
C GLY A 126 -2.37 -11.40 -1.40
N GLU A 127 -3.00 -10.70 -2.34
CA GLU A 127 -4.04 -9.72 -2.05
C GLU A 127 -5.23 -10.37 -1.35
N GLN A 128 -5.74 -9.71 -0.31
CA GLN A 128 -6.87 -10.16 0.49
C GLN A 128 -8.02 -9.16 0.40
N SER A 129 -9.24 -9.70 0.28
CA SER A 129 -10.46 -8.90 0.36
C SER A 129 -10.73 -8.45 1.80
N PHE A 130 -11.57 -7.43 1.95
CA PHE A 130 -12.05 -6.99 3.26
C PHE A 130 -12.72 -8.11 4.06
N THR A 131 -13.57 -8.90 3.41
CA THR A 131 -14.25 -10.05 4.05
C THR A 131 -13.27 -11.04 4.65
N VAL A 132 -12.20 -11.38 3.94
CA VAL A 132 -11.20 -12.34 4.42
C VAL A 132 -10.44 -11.76 5.63
N LEU A 133 -9.98 -10.52 5.52
CA LEU A 133 -9.26 -9.84 6.59
C LEU A 133 -10.13 -9.67 7.85
N ALA A 134 -11.39 -9.27 7.68
CA ALA A 134 -12.38 -9.16 8.74
C ALA A 134 -12.64 -10.51 9.43
N ASN A 135 -12.89 -11.58 8.65
CA ASN A 135 -13.13 -12.92 9.19
C ASN A 135 -11.94 -13.47 9.97
N LYS A 136 -10.70 -13.24 9.49
CA LYS A 136 -9.49 -13.69 10.19
C LYS A 136 -9.26 -13.00 11.53
N THR A 137 -9.78 -11.80 11.72
CA THR A 137 -9.53 -10.96 12.91
C THR A 137 -10.76 -10.74 13.79
N GLY A 138 -11.95 -11.16 13.33
CA GLY A 138 -13.22 -10.81 13.96
C GLY A 138 -13.57 -9.33 13.85
N CYS A 139 -12.96 -8.60 12.92
CA CYS A 139 -13.28 -7.20 12.63
C CYS A 139 -14.54 -7.10 11.76
N ILE A 140 -15.10 -5.90 11.64
CA ILE A 140 -16.26 -5.64 10.78
C ILE A 140 -15.78 -5.44 9.34
N ASP A 141 -16.39 -6.17 8.40
CA ASP A 141 -16.18 -5.95 6.97
C ASP A 141 -16.95 -4.68 6.53
N PRO A 142 -16.26 -3.66 5.98
CA PRO A 142 -16.87 -2.40 5.55
C PRO A 142 -17.88 -2.56 4.41
N THR A 143 -17.89 -3.69 3.70
CA THR A 143 -18.79 -3.93 2.56
C THR A 143 -20.15 -4.50 2.97
N LEU A 144 -20.35 -4.88 4.24
CA LEU A 144 -21.59 -5.54 4.71
C LEU A 144 -22.85 -4.68 4.65
N GLY A 145 -22.73 -3.37 4.41
CA GLY A 145 -23.86 -2.45 4.14
C GLY A 145 -23.97 -1.99 2.70
N GLU A 146 -23.01 -2.37 1.85
CA GLU A 146 -22.95 -2.00 0.44
C GLU A 146 -23.60 -3.10 -0.39
N THR A 147 -24.89 -3.40 -0.14
CA THR A 147 -25.67 -4.18 -1.09
C THR A 147 -25.75 -3.35 -2.37
N LYS A 148 -24.89 -3.68 -3.31
CA LYS A 148 -24.92 -3.20 -4.68
C LYS A 148 -26.39 -3.35 -5.14
N VAL A 149 -27.11 -2.23 -5.30
CA VAL A 149 -28.31 -2.17 -6.13
C VAL A 149 -27.83 -2.34 -7.57
N SER A 150 -27.31 -3.53 -7.86
CA SER A 150 -26.92 -3.96 -9.19
C SER A 150 -28.23 -4.40 -9.82
N GLY A 151 -28.91 -3.45 -10.48
CA GLY A 151 -30.14 -3.68 -11.19
C GLY A 151 -30.06 -4.96 -12.02
N THR A 152 -30.81 -5.96 -11.60
CA THR A 152 -31.38 -6.96 -12.50
C THR A 152 -32.87 -6.83 -12.31
N GLU A 153 -33.48 -5.88 -13.03
CA GLU A 153 -34.88 -6.02 -13.41
C GLU A 153 -34.94 -7.25 -14.33
N ALA A 154 -35.14 -8.42 -13.71
CA ALA A 154 -35.68 -9.56 -14.41
C ALA A 154 -37.16 -9.26 -14.64
N THR A 155 -37.47 -8.84 -15.86
CA THR A 155 -38.82 -8.69 -16.40
C THR A 155 -39.66 -9.91 -16.06
N ALA A 156 -40.60 -9.75 -15.12
CA ALA A 156 -41.65 -10.73 -14.88
C ALA A 156 -42.70 -10.59 -15.99
N THR A 157 -42.55 -11.35 -17.07
CA THR A 157 -43.63 -11.58 -18.04
C THR A 157 -44.62 -12.56 -17.43
N THR A 158 -45.66 -12.02 -16.81
CA THR A 158 -46.89 -12.77 -16.53
C THR A 158 -47.71 -12.82 -17.80
N GLN A 159 -47.77 -13.99 -18.47
CA GLN A 159 -48.79 -14.27 -19.46
C GLN A 159 -49.69 -15.40 -18.97
N LEU A 160 -50.96 -15.03 -18.82
CA LEU A 160 -52.10 -15.78 -18.30
C LEU A 160 -52.55 -16.87 -19.30
N PRO A 161 -52.88 -18.11 -18.87
CA PRO A 161 -53.54 -19.08 -19.74
C PRO A 161 -55.04 -18.78 -19.88
N LYS A 162 -55.57 -19.00 -21.09
CA LYS A 162 -57.00 -18.97 -21.42
C LYS A 162 -57.65 -20.32 -21.12
#